data_AF-A0A4S2E7G7-F1
#
_entry.id   AF-A0A4S2E7G7-F1
#
_cell.length_a   1.000
_cell.length_b   1.000
_cell.length_c   1.000
_cell.angle_alpha   90.00
_cell.angle_beta   90.00
_cell.angle_gamma   90.00
#
_symmetry.space_group_name_H-M   'P 1'
#
loop_
_entity.id
_entity.type
_entity.pdbx_description
1 polymer ?
#
loop_
_entity_poly.entity_id
_entity_poly.type
_entity_poly.pdbx_seq_one_letter_code
_entity_poly.pdbx_strand_id
1 'polypeptide(L)'
;MDEVVTPKVGLQTGDNNYFLREWWEVEHDKIKFDAKSIPDAVESGKKWFPYNKGGSFRRWYGNYDYVVNWENDGQEIRNFVDDKGKLRSRPQNTEYYFKEAITWPLITSGGLSVRYREYGSIHDVSGMSAFSDNVDVIYYIIGMLNTPLGNNILRILNPTINSQIGDFRNSQVHNPV
;
A
#
# COMPACT_ATOMS: atom_id res chain seq x y z
N MET A 1 16.74 -18.19 -5.92
CA MET A 1 16.14 -17.48 -7.08
C MET A 1 15.60 -16.20 -6.48
N ASP A 2 16.23 -15.09 -6.78
CA ASP A 2 16.10 -13.87 -5.96
C ASP A 2 14.83 -13.10 -6.37
N GLU A 3 14.02 -12.73 -5.39
CA GLU A 3 12.77 -12.00 -5.59
C GLU A 3 13.11 -10.53 -5.90
N VAL A 4 12.76 -10.04 -7.10
CA VAL A 4 13.07 -8.65 -7.54
C VAL A 4 12.26 -7.62 -6.74
N VAL A 5 11.03 -7.98 -6.37
CA VAL A 5 10.13 -7.18 -5.53
C VAL A 5 9.30 -8.08 -4.63
N THR A 6 9.10 -7.66 -3.38
CA THR A 6 8.36 -8.44 -2.39
C THR A 6 6.95 -7.87 -2.21
N PRO A 7 5.88 -8.56 -2.67
CA PRO A 7 4.51 -8.13 -2.45
C PRO A 7 4.06 -8.39 -0.99
N LYS A 8 3.33 -7.44 -0.40
CA LYS A 8 2.88 -7.51 1.01
C LYS A 8 1.43 -7.07 1.18
N VAL A 9 0.71 -7.75 2.08
CA VAL A 9 -0.66 -7.36 2.44
C VAL A 9 -0.58 -6.09 3.28
N GLY A 10 -1.51 -5.17 3.05
CA GLY A 10 -1.67 -3.99 3.88
C GLY A 10 -2.41 -4.22 5.19
N LEU A 11 -2.61 -3.12 5.88
CA LEU A 11 -3.41 -3.01 7.09
C LEU A 11 -4.87 -3.36 6.79
N GLN A 12 -5.49 -4.14 7.68
CA GLN A 12 -6.94 -4.29 7.75
C GLN A 12 -7.41 -3.52 8.99
N THR A 13 -8.16 -2.44 8.79
CA THR A 13 -8.61 -1.58 9.90
C THR A 13 -9.67 -2.24 10.78
N GLY A 14 -10.50 -3.13 10.22
CA GLY A 14 -11.64 -3.75 10.91
C GLY A 14 -12.86 -2.82 11.04
N ASP A 15 -12.65 -1.50 10.98
CA ASP A 15 -13.69 -0.48 10.91
C ASP A 15 -13.16 0.80 10.24
N ASN A 16 -13.55 1.03 8.98
CA ASN A 16 -13.09 2.21 8.23
C ASN A 16 -13.66 3.51 8.78
N ASN A 17 -14.89 3.51 9.30
CA ASN A 17 -15.53 4.72 9.80
C ASN A 17 -14.86 5.20 11.10
N TYR A 18 -14.31 4.26 11.87
CA TYR A 18 -13.57 4.58 13.08
C TYR A 18 -12.13 5.01 12.78
N PHE A 19 -11.40 4.28 11.94
CA PHE A 19 -9.95 4.46 11.76
C PHE A 19 -9.53 5.33 10.59
N LEU A 20 -10.41 5.64 9.63
CA LEU A 20 -10.07 6.41 8.44
C LEU A 20 -10.79 7.75 8.39
N ARG A 21 -10.11 8.74 7.83
CA ARG A 21 -10.67 10.03 7.44
C ARG A 21 -10.14 10.40 6.07
N GLU A 22 -10.87 11.22 5.33
CA GLU A 22 -10.26 11.94 4.22
C GLU A 22 -9.28 12.98 4.80
N TRP A 23 -8.16 13.25 4.12
CA TRP A 23 -7.11 14.10 4.70
C TRP A 23 -7.60 15.51 5.04
N TRP A 24 -8.62 16.03 4.34
CA TRP A 24 -9.21 17.35 4.58
C TRP A 24 -10.23 17.38 5.73
N GLU A 25 -10.63 16.23 6.29
CA GLU A 25 -11.51 16.16 7.46
C GLU A 25 -10.75 16.34 8.79
N VAL A 26 -9.42 16.33 8.74
CA VAL A 26 -8.53 16.38 9.90
C VAL A 26 -7.72 17.68 9.84
N GLU A 27 -7.51 18.31 11.00
CA GLU A 27 -6.59 19.45 11.12
C GLU A 27 -5.19 19.05 10.61
N HIS A 28 -4.63 19.85 9.72
CA HIS A 28 -3.37 19.53 9.03
C HIS A 28 -2.20 19.28 10.02
N ASP A 29 -2.19 19.95 11.17
CA ASP A 29 -1.17 19.76 12.19
C ASP A 29 -1.27 18.41 12.92
N LYS A 30 -2.38 17.68 12.82
CA LYS A 30 -2.55 16.34 13.39
C LYS A 30 -2.11 15.22 12.43
N ILE A 31 -1.71 15.58 11.22
CA ILE A 31 -1.28 14.65 10.16
C ILE A 31 0.25 14.71 10.00
N LYS A 32 0.90 13.56 9.88
CA LYS A 32 2.29 13.48 9.40
C LYS A 32 2.33 12.83 8.02
N PHE A 33 2.63 13.64 7.01
CA PHE A 33 2.67 13.22 5.61
C PHE A 33 3.98 12.54 5.19
N ASP A 34 5.05 12.75 5.96
CA ASP A 34 6.43 12.45 5.56
C ASP A 34 7.14 11.48 6.51
N ALA A 35 6.38 10.68 7.27
CA ALA A 35 6.94 9.68 8.17
C ALA A 35 7.86 8.72 7.40
N LYS A 36 9.06 8.46 7.90
CA LYS A 36 10.03 7.56 7.26
C LYS A 36 10.03 6.16 7.86
N SER A 37 9.47 6.01 9.05
CA SER A 37 9.48 4.77 9.82
C SER A 37 8.48 4.82 10.98
N ILE A 38 8.25 3.68 11.65
CA ILE A 38 7.44 3.63 12.87
C ILE A 38 8.04 4.50 13.99
N PRO A 39 9.36 4.46 14.30
CA PRO A 39 9.95 5.36 15.29
C PRO A 39 9.71 6.85 14.99
N ASP A 40 9.89 7.28 13.74
CA ASP A 40 9.62 8.67 13.31
C ASP A 40 8.13 9.03 13.45
N ALA A 41 7.22 8.09 13.14
CA ALA A 41 5.80 8.27 13.37
C ALA A 41 5.48 8.46 14.88
N VAL A 42 6.06 7.66 15.76
CA VAL A 42 5.87 7.76 17.21
C VAL A 42 6.48 9.05 17.76
N GLU A 43 7.71 9.39 17.38
CA GLU A 43 8.41 10.61 17.81
C GLU A 43 7.65 11.88 17.42
N SER A 44 6.96 11.85 16.28
CA SER A 44 6.16 12.99 15.82
C SER A 44 4.96 13.34 16.70
N GLY A 45 4.50 12.39 17.53
CA GLY A 45 3.28 12.53 18.33
C GLY A 45 2.01 12.77 17.51
N LYS A 46 2.03 12.53 16.19
CA LYS A 46 0.87 12.72 15.31
C LYS A 46 -0.05 11.51 15.36
N LYS A 47 -1.34 11.77 15.12
CA LYS A 47 -2.38 10.75 15.14
C LYS A 47 -2.63 10.15 13.76
N TRP A 48 -2.59 10.99 12.73
CA TRP A 48 -3.05 10.64 11.39
C TRP A 48 -1.89 10.55 10.39
N PHE A 49 -1.92 9.54 9.54
CA PHE A 49 -0.89 9.28 8.55
C PHE A 49 -1.53 8.89 7.21
N PRO A 50 -0.96 9.29 6.07
CA PRO A 50 -1.47 8.92 4.74
C PRO A 50 -1.75 7.42 4.60
N TYR A 51 -2.87 7.09 3.98
CA TYR A 51 -3.36 5.73 3.83
C TYR A 51 -3.71 5.41 2.37
N ASN A 52 -2.98 4.49 1.76
CA ASN A 52 -3.19 4.15 0.34
C ASN A 52 -4.18 2.99 0.18
N LYS A 53 -5.38 3.31 -0.35
CA LYS A 53 -6.50 2.37 -0.49
C LYS A 53 -6.72 1.83 -1.91
N GLY A 54 -5.71 1.86 -2.78
CA GLY A 54 -5.85 1.42 -4.17
C GLY A 54 -6.63 2.38 -5.07
N GLY A 55 -7.69 3.01 -4.58
CA GLY A 55 -8.44 4.10 -5.22
C GLY A 55 -8.89 3.82 -6.66
N SER A 56 -9.25 4.87 -7.39
CA SER A 56 -9.64 4.79 -8.80
C SER A 56 -8.46 4.48 -9.74
N PHE A 57 -8.77 4.05 -10.97
CA PHE A 57 -7.77 3.83 -12.01
C PHE A 57 -6.92 5.09 -12.20
N ARG A 58 -5.60 4.95 -12.02
CA ARG A 58 -4.66 6.04 -12.18
C ARG A 58 -3.26 5.49 -12.41
N ARG A 59 -2.52 6.11 -13.32
CA ARG A 59 -1.12 5.76 -13.58
C ARG A 59 -0.17 6.74 -12.90
N TRP A 60 1.03 6.22 -12.67
CA TRP A 60 2.22 6.91 -12.19
C TRP A 60 2.18 7.28 -10.71
N TYR A 61 1.19 8.02 -10.24
CA TYR A 61 1.15 8.52 -8.86
C TYR A 61 -0.27 8.92 -8.41
N GLY A 62 -0.50 8.97 -7.09
CA GLY A 62 -1.70 9.56 -6.48
C GLY A 62 -2.57 8.58 -5.68
N ASN A 63 -3.82 8.99 -5.42
CA ASN A 63 -4.82 8.32 -4.57
C ASN A 63 -4.45 8.29 -3.07
N TYR A 64 -4.04 9.45 -2.58
CA TYR A 64 -3.77 9.73 -1.17
C TYR A 64 -4.93 10.51 -0.53
N ASP A 65 -6.15 10.01 -0.76
CA ASP A 65 -7.36 10.68 -0.28
C ASP A 65 -7.53 10.46 1.24
N TYR A 66 -7.15 9.27 1.72
CA TYR A 66 -7.33 8.87 3.12
C TYR A 66 -6.10 9.09 4.00
N VAL A 67 -6.36 9.32 5.28
CA VAL A 67 -5.44 9.14 6.40
C VAL A 67 -5.99 8.10 7.37
N VAL A 68 -5.09 7.38 8.04
CA VAL A 68 -5.41 6.36 9.06
C VAL A 68 -4.90 6.79 10.42
N ASN A 69 -5.66 6.49 11.47
CA ASN A 69 -5.20 6.63 12.85
C ASN A 69 -4.13 5.57 13.16
N TRP A 70 -2.88 6.02 13.29
CA TRP A 70 -1.73 5.21 13.69
C TRP A 70 -1.00 5.80 14.91
N GLU A 71 -1.72 6.53 15.76
CA GLU A 71 -1.19 7.15 16.98
C GLU A 71 -0.52 6.12 17.89
N ASN A 72 0.62 6.48 18.49
CA ASN A 72 1.36 5.65 19.45
C ASN A 72 1.63 4.22 18.92
N ASP A 73 2.15 4.11 17.69
CA ASP A 73 2.35 2.84 16.97
C ASP A 73 1.04 2.04 16.81
N GLY A 74 -0.05 2.74 16.48
CA GLY A 74 -1.35 2.13 16.26
C GLY A 74 -1.96 1.51 17.53
N GLN A 75 -1.78 2.14 18.69
CA GLN A 75 -2.28 1.63 19.97
C GLN A 75 -3.77 1.27 19.92
N GLU A 76 -4.61 2.16 19.38
CA GLU A 76 -6.06 1.91 19.27
C GLU A 76 -6.35 0.74 18.31
N ILE A 77 -5.78 0.77 17.11
CA ILE A 77 -6.07 -0.23 16.09
C ILE A 77 -5.53 -1.61 16.47
N ARG A 78 -4.39 -1.71 17.16
CA ARG A 78 -3.85 -3.00 17.65
C ARG A 78 -4.69 -3.63 18.76
N ASN A 79 -5.51 -2.83 19.45
CA ASN A 79 -6.38 -3.29 20.54
C ASN A 79 -7.88 -3.28 20.15
N PHE A 80 -8.19 -3.14 18.86
CA PHE A 80 -9.57 -3.07 18.40
C PHE A 80 -10.25 -4.44 18.37
N VAL A 81 -10.96 -4.77 19.45
CA VAL A 81 -11.63 -6.06 19.66
C VAL A 81 -13.15 -5.97 19.56
N ASP A 82 -13.81 -7.09 19.29
CA ASP A 82 -15.27 -7.23 19.41
C ASP A 82 -15.73 -7.51 20.85
N ASP A 83 -17.04 -7.61 21.09
CA ASP A 83 -17.64 -7.88 22.40
C ASP A 83 -17.19 -9.22 23.03
N LYS A 84 -16.59 -10.11 22.22
CA LYS A 84 -16.05 -11.42 22.65
C LYS A 84 -14.54 -11.37 22.83
N GLY A 85 -13.92 -10.20 22.72
CA GLY A 85 -12.47 -9.99 22.85
C GLY A 85 -11.65 -10.41 21.63
N LYS A 86 -12.28 -10.71 20.49
CA LYS A 86 -11.55 -11.09 19.27
C LYS A 86 -11.10 -9.83 18.52
N LEU A 87 -9.81 -9.78 18.17
CA LEU A 87 -9.25 -8.69 17.38
C LEU A 87 -9.92 -8.59 16.00
N ARG A 88 -10.45 -7.40 15.69
CA ARG A 88 -11.15 -7.09 14.43
C ARG A 88 -10.22 -6.54 13.36
N SER A 89 -9.20 -5.79 13.77
CA SER A 89 -8.17 -5.26 12.89
C SER A 89 -7.05 -6.29 12.65
N ARG A 90 -6.21 -6.06 11.62
CA ARG A 90 -4.98 -6.83 11.37
C ARG A 90 -3.82 -5.93 10.96
N PRO A 91 -3.13 -5.32 11.92
CA PRO A 91 -1.76 -4.80 11.78
C PRO A 91 -0.78 -5.90 11.37
N GLN A 92 -0.36 -5.93 10.12
CA GLN A 92 0.60 -6.91 9.60
C GLN A 92 1.56 -6.25 8.61
N ASN A 93 2.73 -6.87 8.41
CA ASN A 93 3.79 -6.33 7.56
C ASN A 93 4.15 -4.87 7.95
N THR A 94 4.14 -4.58 9.25
CA THR A 94 4.33 -3.21 9.78
C THR A 94 5.74 -2.70 9.49
N GLU A 95 6.72 -3.59 9.27
CA GLU A 95 8.06 -3.29 8.79
C GLU A 95 8.10 -2.65 7.38
N TYR A 96 6.99 -2.68 6.64
CA TYR A 96 6.82 -2.03 5.34
C TYR A 96 6.00 -0.75 5.39
N TYR A 97 5.52 -0.36 6.57
CA TYR A 97 4.81 0.90 6.72
C TYR A 97 5.78 2.05 6.49
N PHE A 98 5.27 3.12 5.88
CA PHE A 98 6.03 4.32 5.56
C PHE A 98 7.13 4.14 4.51
N LYS A 99 7.36 2.94 3.99
CA LYS A 99 8.30 2.71 2.87
C LYS A 99 7.69 3.12 1.54
N GLU A 100 8.54 3.52 0.61
CA GLU A 100 8.12 3.64 -0.78
C GLU A 100 7.80 2.26 -1.38
N ALA A 101 6.92 2.23 -2.39
CA ALA A 101 6.46 0.99 -2.99
C ALA A 101 5.90 1.18 -4.41
N ILE A 102 5.75 0.06 -5.10
CA ILE A 102 4.84 -0.10 -6.22
C ILE A 102 3.45 -0.35 -5.65
N THR A 103 2.40 0.35 -6.10
CA THR A 103 1.02 0.10 -5.66
C THR A 103 0.01 0.00 -6.80
N TRP A 104 -1.01 -0.84 -6.63
CA TRP A 104 -2.12 -1.01 -7.58
C TRP A 104 -3.42 -1.35 -6.85
N PRO A 105 -4.60 -1.04 -7.42
CA PRO A 105 -5.86 -1.46 -6.86
C PRO A 105 -6.03 -2.99 -6.97
N LEU A 106 -6.51 -3.63 -5.90
CA LEU A 106 -6.78 -5.07 -5.84
C LEU A 106 -7.77 -5.53 -6.91
N ILE A 107 -8.79 -4.71 -7.18
CA ILE A 107 -9.82 -4.96 -8.17
C ILE A 107 -9.67 -3.93 -9.28
N THR A 108 -9.53 -4.39 -10.53
CA THR A 108 -9.41 -3.50 -11.70
C THR A 108 -10.39 -3.94 -12.78
N SER A 109 -11.15 -3.00 -13.35
CA SER A 109 -12.09 -3.27 -14.45
C SER A 109 -11.56 -2.86 -15.83
N GLY A 110 -10.50 -2.03 -15.88
CA GLY A 110 -9.93 -1.47 -17.12
C GLY A 110 -8.54 -1.99 -17.50
N GLY A 111 -8.00 -2.97 -16.76
CA GLY A 111 -6.60 -3.41 -16.84
C GLY A 111 -5.75 -2.84 -15.70
N LEU A 112 -4.57 -3.43 -15.50
CA LEU A 112 -3.68 -3.03 -14.40
C LEU A 112 -3.22 -1.57 -14.58
N SER A 113 -3.34 -0.76 -13.54
CA SER A 113 -2.69 0.54 -13.43
C SER A 113 -1.82 0.55 -12.19
N VAL A 114 -0.53 0.79 -12.40
CA VAL A 114 0.45 0.76 -11.33
C VAL A 114 0.92 2.18 -11.04
N ARG A 115 1.16 2.48 -9.77
CA ARG A 115 1.62 3.78 -9.28
C ARG A 115 2.83 3.61 -8.39
N TYR A 116 3.64 4.66 -8.36
CA TYR A 116 4.61 4.87 -7.31
C TYR A 116 3.87 5.34 -6.06
N ARG A 117 4.20 4.71 -4.94
CA ARG A 117 3.79 5.11 -3.60
C ARG A 117 5.03 5.66 -2.91
N GLU A 118 5.04 6.94 -2.60
CA GLU A 118 6.09 7.56 -1.80
C GLU A 118 6.10 7.03 -0.36
N TYR A 119 7.22 7.26 0.32
CA TYR A 119 7.32 7.08 1.76
C TYR A 119 6.29 7.95 2.50
N GLY A 120 6.05 7.70 3.78
CA GLY A 120 5.07 8.47 4.56
C GLY A 120 3.68 7.87 4.66
N SER A 121 3.39 6.79 3.93
CA SER A 121 2.06 6.17 3.91
C SER A 121 2.01 4.72 4.37
N ILE A 122 0.83 4.28 4.81
CA ILE A 122 0.49 2.89 5.14
C ILE A 122 -0.39 2.33 4.01
N HIS A 123 -0.14 1.09 3.56
CA HIS A 123 -0.97 0.42 2.54
C HIS A 123 -2.16 -0.30 3.16
N ASP A 124 -3.29 -0.24 2.45
CA ASP A 124 -4.49 -1.04 2.67
C ASP A 124 -4.43 -2.39 1.94
N VAL A 125 -5.36 -3.28 2.26
CA VAL A 125 -5.57 -4.51 1.47
C VAL A 125 -6.08 -4.25 0.05
N SER A 126 -6.85 -3.18 -0.17
CA SER A 126 -7.33 -2.80 -1.49
C SER A 126 -6.25 -2.08 -2.32
N GLY A 127 -5.22 -1.54 -1.66
CA GLY A 127 -4.04 -0.93 -2.25
C GLY A 127 -2.83 -1.85 -2.16
N MET A 128 -2.88 -2.94 -2.92
CA MET A 128 -1.80 -3.93 -2.99
C MET A 128 -0.47 -3.23 -3.23
N SER A 129 0.58 -3.69 -2.54
CA SER A 129 1.90 -3.05 -2.59
C SER A 129 3.01 -4.07 -2.73
N ALA A 130 4.00 -3.75 -3.56
CA ALA A 130 5.25 -4.50 -3.71
C ALA A 130 6.45 -3.59 -3.46
N PHE A 131 7.45 -4.14 -2.78
CA PHE A 131 8.56 -3.41 -2.21
C PHE A 131 9.88 -3.87 -2.81
N SER A 132 10.81 -2.94 -2.96
CA SER A 132 12.21 -3.22 -3.30
C SER A 132 13.09 -2.27 -2.50
N ASP A 133 14.29 -2.71 -2.17
CA ASP A 133 15.31 -1.82 -1.59
C ASP A 133 16.04 -0.99 -2.67
N ASN A 134 15.71 -1.20 -3.96
CA ASN A 134 16.23 -0.43 -5.09
C ASN A 134 15.11 0.38 -5.76
N VAL A 135 15.18 1.70 -5.67
CA VAL A 135 14.18 2.62 -6.24
C VAL A 135 14.16 2.60 -7.78
N ASP A 136 15.28 2.35 -8.45
CA ASP A 136 15.34 2.25 -9.91
C ASP A 136 14.56 1.04 -10.41
N VAL A 137 14.58 -0.06 -9.65
CA VAL A 137 13.75 -1.25 -9.91
C VAL A 137 12.26 -0.93 -9.78
N ILE A 138 11.89 -0.15 -8.76
CA ILE A 138 10.51 0.34 -8.58
C ILE A 138 10.05 1.12 -9.82
N TYR A 139 10.84 2.11 -10.25
CA TYR A 139 10.51 2.93 -11.41
C TYR A 139 10.47 2.14 -12.71
N TYR A 140 11.43 1.23 -12.92
CA TYR A 140 11.46 0.37 -14.10
C TYR A 140 10.20 -0.49 -14.21
N ILE A 141 9.78 -1.13 -13.12
CA ILE A 141 8.58 -1.98 -13.10
C ILE A 141 7.32 -1.16 -13.35
N ILE A 142 7.19 0.02 -12.71
CA ILE A 142 6.04 0.91 -12.93
C ILE A 142 5.99 1.36 -14.40
N GLY A 143 7.14 1.73 -14.98
CA GLY A 143 7.28 2.11 -16.38
C GLY A 143 6.78 1.01 -17.31
N MET A 144 7.33 -0.18 -17.17
CA MET A 144 7.00 -1.36 -17.98
C MET A 144 5.53 -1.76 -17.84
N LEU A 145 5.00 -1.91 -16.61
CA LEU A 145 3.64 -2.42 -16.38
C LEU A 145 2.54 -1.45 -16.83
N ASN A 146 2.83 -0.16 -16.92
CA ASN A 146 1.91 0.83 -17.45
C ASN A 146 1.92 0.93 -18.98
N THR A 147 2.83 0.24 -19.68
CA THR A 147 2.80 0.15 -21.15
C THR A 147 1.72 -0.83 -21.64
N PRO A 148 1.20 -0.68 -22.87
CA PRO A 148 0.31 -1.67 -23.46
C PRO A 148 0.92 -3.07 -23.52
N LEU A 149 2.21 -3.18 -23.84
CA LEU A 149 2.93 -4.45 -23.89
C LEU A 149 2.97 -5.11 -22.51
N GLY A 150 3.42 -4.38 -21.48
CA GLY A 150 3.49 -4.89 -20.11
C GLY A 150 2.12 -5.32 -19.57
N ASN A 151 1.06 -4.54 -19.85
CA ASN A 151 -0.30 -4.90 -19.45
C ASN A 151 -0.78 -6.19 -20.12
N ASN A 152 -0.50 -6.35 -21.42
CA ASN A 152 -0.87 -7.58 -22.16
C ASN A 152 -0.08 -8.79 -21.66
N ILE A 153 1.23 -8.65 -21.43
CA ILE A 153 2.05 -9.73 -20.87
C ILE A 153 1.51 -10.14 -19.50
N LEU A 154 1.20 -9.19 -18.63
CA LEU A 154 0.66 -9.50 -17.31
C LEU A 154 -0.70 -10.20 -17.40
N ARG A 155 -1.58 -9.80 -18.32
CA ARG A 155 -2.86 -10.50 -18.56
C ARG A 155 -2.68 -11.93 -19.04
N ILE A 156 -1.62 -12.20 -19.82
CA ILE A 156 -1.28 -13.57 -20.25
C ILE A 156 -0.77 -14.39 -19.06
N LEU A 157 0.10 -13.81 -18.22
CA LEU A 157 0.66 -14.48 -17.05
C LEU A 157 -0.35 -14.65 -15.92
N ASN A 158 -1.32 -13.74 -15.81
CA ASN A 158 -2.31 -13.72 -14.75
C ASN A 158 -3.71 -13.34 -15.28
N PRO A 159 -4.41 -14.29 -15.92
CA PRO A 159 -5.66 -14.02 -16.65
C PRO A 159 -6.84 -13.69 -15.73
N THR A 160 -6.83 -14.16 -14.48
CA THR A 160 -7.77 -13.73 -13.44
C THR A 160 -7.22 -12.48 -12.79
N ILE A 161 -7.77 -11.32 -13.13
CA ILE A 161 -7.49 -10.01 -12.51
C ILE A 161 -8.06 -10.00 -11.06
N ASN A 162 -7.56 -10.91 -10.25
CA ASN A 162 -7.65 -10.96 -8.81
C ASN A 162 -6.21 -11.19 -8.36
N SER A 163 -5.32 -10.25 -8.69
CA SER A 163 -3.89 -10.33 -8.36
C SER A 163 -3.71 -10.21 -6.85
N GLN A 164 -4.06 -11.29 -6.15
CA GLN A 164 -3.66 -11.52 -4.79
C GLN A 164 -2.15 -11.73 -4.79
N ILE A 165 -1.51 -11.52 -3.64
CA ILE A 165 -0.05 -11.54 -3.46
C ILE A 165 0.63 -12.76 -4.06
N GLY A 166 -0.07 -13.90 -4.12
CA GLY A 166 0.44 -15.14 -4.71
C GLY A 166 0.74 -15.04 -6.21
N ASP A 167 0.02 -14.20 -6.94
CA ASP A 167 0.15 -14.04 -8.40
C ASP A 167 1.35 -13.18 -8.81
N PHE A 168 1.65 -12.15 -8.01
CA PHE A 168 2.78 -11.23 -8.26
C PHE A 168 4.15 -11.89 -8.01
N ARG A 169 4.19 -12.96 -7.20
CA ARG A 169 5.40 -13.78 -7.01
C ARG A 169 5.86 -14.52 -8.27
N ASN A 170 4.95 -14.77 -9.22
CA ASN A 170 5.24 -15.55 -10.42
C ASN A 170 5.51 -14.70 -11.68
N SER A 171 5.25 -13.38 -11.65
CA SER A 171 5.60 -12.48 -12.74
C SER A 171 7.06 -12.03 -12.64
N GLN A 172 7.99 -12.94 -12.90
CA GLN A 172 9.43 -12.68 -12.91
C GLN A 172 9.81 -11.92 -14.19
N VAL A 173 10.41 -10.75 -14.04
CA VAL A 173 10.95 -9.94 -15.14
C VAL A 173 12.45 -10.19 -15.19
N HIS A 174 12.96 -10.59 -16.35
CA HIS A 174 14.40 -10.78 -16.56
C HIS A 174 15.15 -9.45 -16.42
N ASN A 175 16.23 -9.45 -15.63
CA ASN A 175 17.19 -8.34 -15.56
C ASN A 175 17.73 -8.04 -16.97
N PRO A 176 17.63 -6.79 -17.45
CA PRO A 176 18.44 -6.38 -18.58
C PRO A 176 19.91 -6.29 -18.12
N VAL A 177 20.78 -6.94 -18.88
CA VAL A 177 22.25 -6.87 -18.78
C VAL A 177 22.74 -5.54 -19.34
#